data_AF-A0A553BD68-F1
#
_entry.id   AF-A0A553BD68-F1
#
_cell.length_a   1.000
_cell.length_b   1.000
_cell.length_c   1.000
_cell.angle_alpha   90.00
_cell.angle_beta   90.00
_cell.angle_gamma   90.00
#
_symmetry.space_group_name_H-M   'P 1'
#
loop_
_entity.id
_entity.type
_entity.pdbx_description
1 polymer ?
#
loop_
_entity_poly.entity_id
_entity_poly.type
_entity_poly.pdbx_seq_one_letter_code
_entity_poly.pdbx_strand_id
1 'polypeptide(L)'
;MQVQRNVRNASSNGGALQLLKDYWLVILGLFLVVPFLIRYLKDASTANTVNNQQEQEKLYKSQNDNPVTQLTGLMEITTKTWIHDVARNVAFNLGTSIRTKEVGLFDSAFWNPKGWTENDEKTYNQLKTITIVSSRDAVVKCYYFLTRRNLIDDVKTLLDDEYKAKLPLFK
;
A
#
# COMPACT_ATOMS: atom_id res chain seq x y z
N MET A 1 -72.07 1.01 54.55
CA MET A 1 -70.69 1.50 54.74
C MET A 1 -69.93 1.23 53.46
N GLN A 2 -69.47 2.27 52.75
CA GLN A 2 -68.76 2.15 51.47
C GLN A 2 -67.28 1.82 51.71
N VAL A 3 -66.78 0.76 51.08
CA VAL A 3 -65.36 0.43 51.05
C VAL A 3 -64.72 1.21 49.89
N GLN A 4 -64.00 2.28 50.20
CA GLN A 4 -63.18 2.99 49.22
C GLN A 4 -61.99 2.10 48.83
N ARG A 5 -61.93 1.68 47.56
CA ARG A 5 -60.74 1.06 46.97
C ARG A 5 -59.78 2.16 46.55
N ASN A 6 -58.64 2.25 47.23
CA ASN A 6 -57.53 3.09 46.80
C ASN A 6 -56.90 2.49 45.54
N VAL A 7 -57.23 3.05 44.37
CA VAL A 7 -56.54 2.73 43.12
C VAL A 7 -55.23 3.51 43.11
N ARG A 8 -54.13 2.83 43.45
CA ARG A 8 -52.78 3.38 43.23
C ARG A 8 -52.49 3.31 41.73
N ASN A 9 -52.64 4.45 41.06
CA ASN A 9 -52.11 4.64 39.71
C ASN A 9 -50.58 4.51 39.78
N ALA A 10 -50.04 3.41 39.25
CA ALA A 10 -48.61 3.26 39.03
C ALA A 10 -48.18 4.25 37.94
N SER A 11 -47.34 5.22 38.30
CA SER A 11 -46.78 6.20 37.39
C SER A 11 -45.94 5.51 36.32
N SER A 12 -46.42 5.54 35.08
CA SER A 12 -45.86 4.94 33.88
C SER A 12 -44.71 5.79 33.30
N ASN A 13 -43.64 6.05 34.06
CA ASN A 13 -42.46 6.80 33.55
C ASN A 13 -41.09 6.27 34.07
N GLY A 14 -41.02 5.03 34.55
CA GLY A 14 -39.80 4.48 35.18
C GLY A 14 -38.98 3.48 34.36
N GLY A 15 -39.43 3.08 33.17
CA GLY A 15 -38.86 1.90 32.47
C GLY A 15 -37.37 1.98 32.13
N ALA A 16 -36.90 3.13 31.65
CA ALA A 16 -35.49 3.30 31.24
C ALA A 16 -34.55 3.47 32.45
N LEU A 17 -34.97 4.20 33.49
CA LEU A 17 -34.17 4.40 34.70
C LEU A 17 -34.05 3.13 35.54
N GLN A 18 -35.08 2.28 35.57
CA GLN A 18 -35.05 1.00 36.28
C GLN A 18 -34.05 0.03 35.61
N LEU A 19 -34.08 -0.06 34.28
CA LEU A 19 -33.13 -0.88 33.50
C LEU A 19 -31.69 -0.42 33.68
N LEU A 20 -31.44 0.89 33.71
CA LEU A 20 -30.11 1.44 33.93
C LEU A 20 -29.59 1.08 35.33
N LYS A 21 -30.46 1.03 36.34
CA LYS A 21 -30.11 0.67 37.72
C LYS A 21 -29.80 -0.82 37.87
N ASP A 22 -30.61 -1.68 37.27
CA ASP A 22 -30.50 -3.13 37.44
C ASP A 22 -29.36 -3.73 36.60
N TYR A 23 -29.01 -3.10 35.47
CA TYR A 23 -27.99 -3.58 34.52
C TYR A 23 -26.78 -2.65 34.38
N TRP A 24 -26.60 -1.68 35.27
CA TRP A 24 -25.52 -0.68 35.20
C TRP A 24 -24.13 -1.31 35.07
N LEU A 25 -23.86 -2.39 35.83
CA LEU A 25 -22.58 -3.12 35.79
C LEU A 25 -22.37 -3.85 34.46
N VAL A 26 -23.43 -4.37 33.86
CA VAL A 26 -23.38 -5.06 32.56
C VAL A 26 -23.10 -4.06 31.44
N ILE A 27 -23.76 -2.90 31.48
CA ILE A 27 -23.55 -1.81 30.52
C ILE A 27 -22.10 -1.29 30.61
N LEU A 28 -21.57 -1.11 31.82
CA LEU A 28 -20.20 -0.66 32.05
C LEU A 28 -19.18 -1.70 31.58
N GLY A 29 -19.43 -2.98 31.87
CA GLY A 29 -18.61 -4.08 31.37
C GLY A 29 -18.58 -4.12 29.83
N LEU A 30 -19.73 -3.92 29.19
CA LEU A 30 -19.81 -3.85 27.73
C LEU A 30 -19.03 -2.64 27.18
N PHE A 31 -19.14 -1.49 27.84
CA PHE A 31 -18.44 -0.26 27.45
C PHE A 31 -16.92 -0.39 27.54
N LEU A 32 -16.40 -1.19 28.47
CA LEU A 32 -14.96 -1.48 28.59
C LEU A 32 -14.49 -2.56 27.60
N VAL A 33 -15.31 -3.57 27.34
CA VAL A 33 -14.92 -4.74 26.52
C VAL A 33 -15.07 -4.48 25.01
N VAL A 34 -16.08 -3.73 24.58
CA VAL A 34 -16.33 -3.38 23.17
C VAL A 34 -15.15 -2.67 22.50
N PRO A 35 -14.53 -1.60 23.05
CA PRO A 35 -13.41 -0.94 22.39
C PRO A 35 -12.19 -1.85 22.25
N PHE A 36 -11.96 -2.76 23.20
CA PHE A 36 -10.89 -3.76 23.12
C PHE A 36 -11.16 -4.81 22.03
N LEU A 37 -12.40 -5.30 21.92
CA LEU A 37 -12.81 -6.20 20.83
C LEU A 37 -12.67 -5.53 19.45
N ILE A 38 -13.12 -4.29 19.31
CA ILE A 38 -12.98 -3.53 18.05
C ILE A 38 -11.50 -3.37 17.68
N ARG A 39 -10.64 -3.03 18.66
CA ARG A 39 -9.19 -2.92 18.44
C ARG A 39 -8.58 -4.27 18.03
N TYR A 40 -8.92 -5.35 18.75
CA TYR A 40 -8.42 -6.70 18.46
C TYR A 40 -8.85 -7.21 17.08
N LEU A 41 -10.11 -7.00 16.69
CA LEU A 41 -10.60 -7.37 15.36
C LEU A 41 -9.93 -6.53 14.25
N LYS A 42 -9.67 -5.24 14.51
CA LYS A 42 -8.95 -4.36 13.57
C LYS A 42 -7.51 -4.81 13.39
N ASP A 43 -6.82 -5.15 14.48
CA ASP A 43 -5.45 -5.67 14.47
C ASP A 43 -5.37 -7.04 13.78
N ALA A 44 -6.33 -7.95 14.02
CA ALA A 44 -6.40 -9.25 13.34
C ALA A 44 -6.66 -9.13 11.82
N SER A 45 -7.54 -8.21 11.42
CA SER A 45 -7.79 -7.92 10.00
C SER A 45 -6.54 -7.33 9.32
N THR A 46 -5.81 -6.49 10.05
CA THR A 46 -4.58 -5.84 9.55
C THR A 46 -3.44 -6.86 9.48
N ALA A 47 -3.30 -7.74 10.46
CA ALA A 47 -2.29 -8.82 10.46
C ALA A 47 -2.43 -9.76 9.27
N ASN A 48 -3.66 -10.15 8.91
CA ASN A 48 -3.92 -10.99 7.73
C ASN A 48 -3.59 -10.25 6.42
N THR A 49 -3.88 -8.94 6.32
CA THR A 49 -3.50 -8.16 5.13
C THR A 49 -1.99 -7.98 4.99
N VAL A 50 -1.27 -7.80 6.09
CA VAL A 50 0.20 -7.64 6.08
C VAL A 50 0.89 -8.96 5.73
N ASN A 51 0.43 -10.10 6.27
CA ASN A 51 0.97 -11.42 5.90
C ASN A 51 0.77 -11.73 4.41
N ASN A 52 -0.42 -11.48 3.86
CA ASN A 52 -0.70 -11.72 2.44
C ASN A 52 0.17 -10.82 1.53
N GLN A 53 0.41 -9.57 1.91
CA GLN A 53 1.32 -8.67 1.17
C GLN A 53 2.79 -9.15 1.24
N GLN A 54 3.25 -9.60 2.41
CA GLN A 54 4.61 -10.13 2.57
C GLN A 54 4.83 -11.43 1.80
N GLU A 55 3.83 -12.31 1.72
CA GLU A 55 3.92 -13.55 0.94
C GLU A 55 3.95 -13.27 -0.57
N GLN A 56 3.12 -12.35 -1.04
CA GLN A 56 3.18 -11.90 -2.44
C GLN A 56 4.55 -11.30 -2.75
N GLU A 57 5.12 -10.48 -1.87
CA GLU A 57 6.45 -9.89 -2.05
C GLU A 57 7.59 -10.93 -2.10
N LYS A 58 7.49 -12.01 -1.33
CA LYS A 58 8.46 -13.13 -1.38
C LYS A 58 8.38 -13.89 -2.70
N LEU A 59 7.18 -14.20 -3.19
CA LEU A 59 6.95 -14.84 -4.49
C LEU A 59 7.57 -14.02 -5.62
N TYR A 60 7.30 -12.73 -5.55
CA TYR A 60 7.77 -11.73 -6.47
C TYR A 60 9.30 -11.54 -6.48
N LYS A 61 9.97 -11.64 -5.33
CA LYS A 61 11.43 -11.66 -5.23
C LYS A 61 12.00 -12.92 -5.88
N SER A 62 11.42 -14.08 -5.58
CA SER A 62 11.83 -15.37 -6.15
C SER A 62 11.67 -15.44 -7.66
N GLN A 63 10.60 -14.88 -8.22
CA GLN A 63 10.35 -14.83 -9.66
C GLN A 63 11.35 -13.93 -10.41
N ASN A 64 11.89 -12.91 -9.75
CA ASN A 64 12.78 -11.94 -10.36
C ASN A 64 14.25 -12.39 -10.39
N ASP A 65 14.63 -13.31 -9.51
CA ASP A 65 16.00 -13.86 -9.45
C ASP A 65 16.31 -14.82 -10.61
N ASN A 66 15.30 -15.44 -11.23
CA ASN A 66 15.48 -16.33 -12.38
C ASN A 66 15.00 -15.64 -13.69
N PRO A 67 15.86 -15.55 -14.73
CA PRO A 67 15.53 -14.84 -15.97
C PRO A 67 14.32 -15.41 -16.71
N VAL A 68 14.07 -16.72 -16.59
CA VAL A 68 12.93 -17.37 -17.25
C VAL A 68 11.63 -16.96 -16.57
N THR A 69 11.57 -17.02 -15.23
CA THR A 69 10.37 -16.62 -14.47
C THR A 69 10.14 -15.11 -14.50
N GLN A 70 11.22 -14.32 -14.57
CA GLN A 70 11.15 -12.88 -14.75
C GLN A 70 10.50 -12.52 -16.09
N LEU A 71 10.89 -13.20 -17.17
CA LEU A 71 10.28 -12.97 -18.48
C LEU A 71 8.80 -13.37 -18.48
N THR A 72 8.45 -14.52 -17.90
CA THR A 72 7.04 -14.94 -17.77
C THR A 72 6.21 -13.93 -17.00
N GLY A 73 6.69 -13.44 -15.85
CA GLY A 73 5.99 -12.44 -15.05
C GLY A 73 5.87 -11.08 -15.74
N LEU A 74 6.85 -10.69 -16.55
CA LEU A 74 6.75 -9.50 -17.40
C LEU A 74 5.72 -9.69 -18.52
N MET A 75 5.69 -10.87 -19.15
CA MET A 75 4.73 -11.21 -20.21
C MET A 75 3.28 -11.24 -19.70
N GLU A 76 3.05 -11.54 -18.43
CA GLU A 76 1.73 -11.43 -17.79
C GLU A 76 1.26 -9.96 -17.69
N ILE A 77 2.18 -9.00 -17.61
CA ILE A 77 1.87 -7.57 -17.55
C ILE A 77 1.63 -7.02 -18.95
N THR A 78 2.51 -7.33 -19.90
CA THR A 78 2.41 -6.89 -21.29
C THR A 78 3.17 -7.82 -22.22
N THR A 79 2.67 -8.00 -23.45
CA THR A 79 3.38 -8.80 -24.48
C THR A 79 4.44 -7.99 -25.23
N LYS A 80 4.49 -6.67 -25.00
CA LYS A 80 5.38 -5.75 -25.72
C LYS A 80 6.79 -5.79 -25.12
N THR A 81 7.72 -6.43 -25.82
CA THR A 81 9.13 -6.57 -25.41
C THR A 81 9.82 -5.23 -25.15
N TRP A 82 9.56 -4.22 -25.98
CA TRP A 82 10.16 -2.89 -25.80
C TRP A 82 9.78 -2.23 -24.47
N ILE A 83 8.59 -2.53 -23.92
CA ILE A 83 8.16 -2.01 -22.61
C ILE A 83 8.99 -2.66 -21.49
N HIS A 84 9.30 -3.95 -21.63
CA HIS A 84 10.17 -4.65 -20.69
C HIS A 84 11.57 -4.04 -20.68
N ASP A 85 12.10 -3.73 -21.87
CA ASP A 85 13.43 -3.16 -22.00
C ASP A 85 13.50 -1.74 -21.45
N VAL A 86 12.48 -0.91 -21.70
CA VAL A 86 12.37 0.43 -21.09
C VAL A 86 12.36 0.31 -19.56
N ALA A 87 11.55 -0.58 -19.00
CA ALA A 87 11.47 -0.76 -17.54
C ALA A 87 12.82 -1.23 -16.94
N ARG A 88 13.52 -2.17 -17.58
CA ARG A 88 14.86 -2.63 -17.15
C ARG A 88 15.91 -1.54 -17.25
N ASN A 89 15.93 -0.81 -18.37
CA ASN A 89 16.91 0.25 -18.61
C ASN A 89 16.70 1.41 -17.65
N VAL A 90 15.45 1.78 -17.37
CA VAL A 90 15.12 2.82 -16.39
C VAL A 90 15.53 2.37 -14.99
N ALA A 91 15.23 1.12 -14.59
CA ALA A 91 15.68 0.58 -13.30
C ALA A 91 17.21 0.60 -13.16
N PHE A 92 17.93 0.24 -14.23
CA PHE A 92 19.39 0.28 -14.27
C PHE A 92 19.94 1.71 -14.19
N ASN A 93 19.40 2.64 -14.98
CA ASN A 93 19.89 4.02 -15.06
C ASN A 93 19.57 4.85 -13.81
N LEU A 94 18.45 4.57 -13.13
CA LEU A 94 18.10 5.17 -11.84
C LEU A 94 18.87 4.53 -10.67
N GLY A 95 19.77 3.58 -10.93
CA GLY A 95 20.50 2.86 -9.88
C GLY A 95 19.61 2.03 -8.94
N THR A 96 18.31 1.93 -9.22
CA THR A 96 17.37 1.18 -8.40
C THR A 96 17.66 -0.31 -8.53
N SER A 97 18.03 -0.93 -7.42
CA SER A 97 18.28 -2.35 -7.38
C SER A 97 17.02 -3.11 -7.76
N ILE A 98 17.15 -4.00 -8.75
CA ILE A 98 16.15 -5.00 -9.14
C ILE A 98 15.84 -5.97 -7.94
N ARG A 99 16.57 -5.85 -6.82
CA ARG A 99 16.55 -6.85 -5.73
C ARG A 99 16.14 -6.32 -4.35
N THR A 100 15.95 -5.01 -4.16
CA THR A 100 15.68 -4.46 -2.82
C THR A 100 14.52 -3.48 -2.78
N LYS A 101 13.39 -3.96 -2.22
CA LYS A 101 12.33 -3.12 -1.63
C LYS A 101 12.74 -2.60 -0.23
N GLU A 102 13.65 -3.30 0.43
CA GLU A 102 14.10 -2.97 1.78
C GLU A 102 15.14 -1.86 1.70
N VAL A 103 14.66 -0.62 1.76
CA VAL A 103 15.51 0.54 2.04
C VAL A 103 16.01 0.39 3.47
N GLY A 104 17.12 -0.31 3.65
CA GLY A 104 17.83 -0.33 4.93
C GLY A 104 18.37 1.06 5.25
N LEU A 105 18.72 1.31 6.52
CA LEU A 105 19.37 2.55 6.96
C LEU A 105 20.62 2.90 6.10
N PHE A 106 21.29 1.90 5.55
CA PHE A 106 22.46 2.00 4.68
C PHE A 106 22.15 2.04 3.16
N ASP A 107 20.89 1.91 2.78
CA ASP A 107 20.40 2.04 1.37
C ASP A 107 19.83 3.45 1.10
N SER A 108 19.92 4.34 2.09
CA SER A 108 19.64 5.77 1.92
C SER A 108 20.57 6.36 0.85
N ALA A 109 20.07 7.30 0.05
CA ALA A 109 20.77 7.93 -1.08
C ALA A 109 22.18 8.48 -0.76
N PHE A 110 22.50 8.64 0.53
CA PHE A 110 23.82 9.02 1.03
C PHE A 110 24.86 7.87 1.03
N TRP A 111 24.45 6.61 1.19
CA TRP A 111 25.33 5.44 1.39
C TRP A 111 25.34 4.44 0.22
N ASN A 112 24.52 4.66 -0.82
CA ASN A 112 24.51 3.82 -2.01
C ASN A 112 25.33 4.47 -3.14
N PRO A 113 26.63 4.15 -3.31
CA PRO A 113 27.50 4.77 -4.32
C PRO A 113 27.08 4.46 -5.77
N LYS A 114 26.11 3.57 -6.00
CA LYS A 114 25.49 3.40 -7.33
C LYS A 114 24.54 4.54 -7.70
N GLY A 115 23.97 5.26 -6.73
CA GLY A 115 23.21 6.50 -6.98
C GLY A 115 24.08 7.60 -7.59
N TRP A 116 25.40 7.54 -7.40
CA TRP A 116 26.34 8.48 -8.05
C TRP A 116 26.60 8.18 -9.53
N THR A 117 26.10 7.05 -10.04
CA THR A 117 26.15 6.69 -11.46
C THR A 117 24.80 6.87 -12.16
N GLU A 118 23.86 7.56 -11.51
CA GLU A 118 22.56 7.92 -12.09
C GLU A 118 22.77 8.66 -13.41
N ASN A 119 22.19 8.09 -14.48
CA ASN A 119 22.25 8.67 -15.80
C ASN A 119 20.88 9.21 -16.17
N ASP A 120 20.57 10.36 -15.59
CA ASP A 120 19.29 11.06 -15.72
C ASP A 120 18.94 11.37 -17.17
N GLU A 121 19.93 11.70 -17.99
CA GLU A 121 19.74 11.92 -19.42
C GLU A 121 19.26 10.64 -20.13
N LYS A 122 19.86 9.48 -19.83
CA LYS A 122 19.42 8.19 -20.37
C LYS A 122 18.07 7.78 -19.83
N THR A 123 17.80 7.98 -18.54
CA THR A 123 16.48 7.73 -17.94
C THR A 123 15.41 8.57 -18.63
N TYR A 124 15.66 9.87 -18.80
CA TYR A 124 14.78 10.79 -19.51
C TYR A 124 14.54 10.34 -20.95
N ASN A 125 15.61 10.00 -21.69
CA ASN A 125 15.48 9.56 -23.08
C ASN A 125 14.64 8.29 -23.20
N GLN A 126 14.76 7.34 -22.26
CA GLN A 126 13.92 6.14 -22.22
C GLN A 126 12.46 6.50 -21.91
N LEU A 127 12.20 7.32 -20.90
CA LEU A 127 10.84 7.70 -20.50
C LEU A 127 10.13 8.58 -21.55
N LYS A 128 10.89 9.41 -22.28
CA LYS A 128 10.38 10.25 -23.37
C LYS A 128 9.81 9.43 -24.54
N THR A 129 10.30 8.20 -24.76
CA THR A 129 9.75 7.33 -25.81
C THR A 129 8.30 6.92 -25.54
N ILE A 130 7.84 7.04 -24.30
CA ILE A 130 6.49 6.71 -23.89
C ILE A 130 5.59 7.91 -24.17
N THR A 131 4.76 7.80 -25.20
CA THR A 131 3.85 8.88 -25.62
C THR A 131 2.40 8.66 -25.20
N ILE A 132 2.06 7.45 -24.76
CA ILE A 132 0.68 7.03 -24.48
C ILE A 132 0.56 6.57 -23.02
N VAL A 133 -0.55 6.96 -22.37
CA VAL A 133 -0.86 6.64 -20.96
C VAL A 133 -0.91 5.12 -20.70
N SER A 134 -1.48 4.33 -21.62
CA SER A 134 -1.53 2.87 -21.45
C SER A 134 -0.15 2.22 -21.47
N SER A 135 0.77 2.73 -22.30
CA SER A 135 2.16 2.28 -22.33
C SER A 135 2.90 2.70 -21.05
N ARG A 136 2.62 3.92 -20.54
CA ARG A 136 3.14 4.36 -19.24
C ARG A 136 2.72 3.40 -18.13
N ASP A 137 1.44 3.07 -18.04
CA ASP A 137 0.93 2.19 -16.98
C ASP A 137 1.54 0.79 -17.05
N ALA A 138 1.76 0.28 -18.26
CA ALA A 138 2.48 -0.98 -18.46
C ALA A 138 3.95 -0.87 -18.01
N VAL A 139 4.65 0.21 -18.36
CA VAL A 139 6.04 0.45 -17.92
C VAL A 139 6.12 0.58 -16.40
N VAL A 140 5.21 1.31 -15.76
CA VAL A 140 5.15 1.46 -14.29
C VAL A 140 4.95 0.09 -13.62
N LYS A 141 4.06 -0.75 -14.14
CA LYS A 141 3.83 -2.10 -13.63
C LYS A 141 5.04 -3.01 -13.83
N CYS A 142 5.66 -3.00 -15.01
CA CYS A 142 6.87 -3.76 -15.29
C CYS A 142 8.03 -3.31 -14.39
N TYR A 143 8.18 -2.00 -14.18
CA TYR A 143 9.18 -1.43 -13.28
C TYR A 143 8.93 -1.88 -11.84
N TYR A 144 7.69 -1.79 -11.35
CA TYR A 144 7.32 -2.27 -10.03
C TYR A 144 7.58 -3.78 -9.85
N PHE A 145 7.34 -4.59 -10.89
CA PHE A 145 7.68 -6.01 -10.86
C PHE A 145 9.19 -6.22 -10.71
N LEU A 146 10.01 -5.42 -11.40
CA LEU A 146 11.46 -5.53 -11.38
C LEU A 146 12.10 -4.96 -10.11
N THR A 147 11.66 -3.81 -9.60
CA THR A 147 12.35 -3.08 -8.52
C THR A 147 11.56 -3.07 -7.21
N ARG A 148 10.27 -3.40 -7.25
CA ARG A 148 9.31 -3.24 -6.14
C ARG A 148 9.12 -1.79 -5.69
N ARG A 149 9.53 -0.84 -6.54
CA ARG A 149 9.40 0.59 -6.30
C ARG A 149 8.41 1.20 -7.28
N ASN A 150 7.81 2.32 -6.88
CA ASN A 150 6.92 3.05 -7.76
C ASN A 150 7.76 3.96 -8.68
N LEU A 151 7.70 3.69 -9.98
CA LEU A 151 8.42 4.49 -10.98
C LEU A 151 8.06 5.98 -10.92
N ILE A 152 6.80 6.31 -10.64
CA ILE A 152 6.36 7.72 -10.58
C ILE A 152 7.04 8.44 -9.42
N ASP A 153 7.15 7.76 -8.27
CA ASP A 153 7.78 8.34 -7.08
C ASP A 153 9.29 8.44 -7.29
N ASP A 154 9.91 7.39 -7.85
CA ASP A 154 11.34 7.38 -8.18
C ASP A 154 11.71 8.46 -9.20
N VAL A 155 10.89 8.70 -10.23
CA VAL A 155 11.10 9.81 -11.19
C VAL A 155 10.98 11.18 -10.50
N LYS A 156 10.14 11.31 -9.48
CA LYS A 156 10.02 12.56 -8.72
C LYS A 156 11.18 12.80 -7.77
N THR A 157 11.74 11.75 -7.18
CA THR A 157 12.79 11.87 -6.17
C THR A 157 14.21 11.78 -6.73
N LEU A 158 14.42 10.96 -7.75
CA LEU A 158 15.75 10.62 -8.26
C LEU A 158 16.14 11.39 -9.53
N LEU A 159 15.17 11.76 -10.37
CA LEU A 159 15.48 12.50 -11.59
C LEU A 159 15.82 13.97 -11.25
N ASP A 160 16.62 14.64 -12.07
CA ASP A 160 16.78 16.09 -12.00
C ASP A 160 15.51 16.86 -12.40
N ASP A 161 15.29 18.01 -11.76
CA ASP A 161 14.11 18.86 -11.97
C ASP A 161 13.96 19.35 -13.43
N GLU A 162 15.08 19.52 -14.13
CA GLU A 162 15.09 19.90 -15.55
C GLU A 162 14.38 18.85 -16.43
N TYR A 163 14.60 17.57 -16.15
CA TYR A 163 14.02 16.46 -16.91
C TYR A 163 12.59 16.15 -16.46
N LYS A 164 12.26 16.32 -15.17
CA LYS A 164 10.89 16.18 -14.65
C LYS A 164 9.91 17.10 -15.36
N ALA A 165 10.28 18.36 -15.56
CA ALA A 165 9.43 19.34 -16.22
C ALA A 165 9.01 18.90 -17.64
N LYS A 166 9.90 18.17 -18.32
CA LYS A 166 9.79 17.70 -19.71
C LYS A 166 9.04 16.36 -19.85
N LEU A 167 8.68 15.68 -18.75
CA LEU A 167 7.96 14.40 -18.75
C LEU A 167 6.52 14.54 -18.21
N PRO A 168 5.56 15.09 -18.98
CA PRO A 168 4.20 15.36 -18.49
C PRO A 168 3.42 14.12 -18.05
N LEU A 169 3.78 12.93 -18.58
CA LEU A 169 3.10 11.68 -18.26
C LEU A 169 3.51 11.08 -16.89
N PHE A 170 4.61 11.57 -16.30
CA PHE A 170 5.20 11.06 -15.06
C PHE A 170 5.18 12.12 -13.93
N LYS A 171 4.35 13.16 -14.08
CA LYS A 171 4.10 14.19 -13.07
C LYS A 171 3.16 13.71 -11.96
#